data_AF-A0A1X7U6H5-F1
#
_entry.id   AF-A0A1X7U6H5-F1
#
_cell.length_a   1.000
_cell.length_b   1.000
_cell.length_c   1.000
_cell.angle_alpha   90.00
_cell.angle_beta   90.00
_cell.angle_gamma   90.00
#
_symmetry.space_group_name_H-M   'P 1'
#
loop_
_entity.id
_entity.type
_entity.pdbx_description
1 polymer ?
#
loop_
_entity_poly.entity_id
_entity_poly.type
_entity_poly.pdbx_seq_one_letter_code
_entity_poly.pdbx_strand_id
1 'polypeptide(L)'
;MDPILGFLRSLLEGKAKETIAGLALTDANYSTAVDFLEKRFVSKESITAAHMDVLMSLDAVSSEHIFELRRLYDKTEFTIRSLSALGVPVDSDGALLAPMFIKKLPSELRLAIARKVSADDWNMTRILEVLLA
;
A
#
# COMPACT_ATOMS: atom_id res chain seq x y z
N MET A 1 -36.40 8.17 -3.88
CA MET A 1 -35.42 7.52 -4.79
C MET A 1 -34.07 8.03 -4.35
N ASP A 2 -33.16 7.14 -4.00
CA ASP A 2 -31.81 7.51 -3.57
C ASP A 2 -30.96 7.94 -4.78
N PRO A 3 -30.56 9.23 -4.85
CA PRO A 3 -29.72 9.71 -5.94
C PRO A 3 -28.30 9.11 -5.89
N ILE A 4 -27.80 8.73 -4.72
CA ILE A 4 -26.43 8.23 -4.51
C ILE A 4 -26.31 6.79 -4.98
N LEU A 5 -27.21 5.89 -4.55
CA LEU A 5 -27.23 4.52 -5.06
C LEU A 5 -27.57 4.47 -6.56
N GLY A 6 -28.44 5.37 -7.02
CA GLY A 6 -28.72 5.53 -8.45
C GLY A 6 -27.47 5.88 -9.25
N PHE A 7 -26.67 6.84 -8.76
CA PHE A 7 -25.40 7.23 -9.35
C PHE A 7 -24.37 6.08 -9.32
N LEU A 8 -24.17 5.42 -8.17
CA LEU A 8 -23.28 4.27 -8.06
C LEU A 8 -23.62 3.19 -9.10
N ARG A 9 -24.90 2.81 -9.20
CA ARG A 9 -25.35 1.78 -10.15
C ARG A 9 -25.14 2.18 -11.62
N SER A 10 -25.10 3.48 -11.92
CA SER A 10 -24.81 3.98 -13.27
C SER A 10 -23.34 3.85 -13.66
N LEU A 11 -22.44 3.83 -12.67
CA LEU A 11 -20.98 3.68 -12.86
C LEU A 11 -20.53 2.22 -12.93
N LEU A 12 -21.39 1.27 -12.54
CA LEU A 12 -21.05 -0.16 -12.55
C LEU A 12 -21.41 -0.82 -13.87
N GLU A 13 -20.60 -1.80 -14.25
CA GLU A 13 -20.80 -2.63 -15.44
C GLU A 13 -20.74 -4.13 -15.10
N GLY A 14 -21.28 -4.96 -16.00
CA GLY A 14 -21.25 -6.42 -15.90
C GLY A 14 -21.64 -6.96 -14.53
N LYS A 15 -20.80 -7.86 -13.99
CA LYS A 15 -21.03 -8.56 -12.72
C LYS A 15 -21.16 -7.63 -11.52
N ALA A 16 -20.48 -6.48 -11.52
CA ALA A 16 -20.58 -5.52 -10.43
C ALA A 16 -21.98 -4.87 -10.40
N LYS A 17 -22.50 -4.49 -11.56
CA LYS A 17 -23.87 -3.96 -11.69
C LYS A 17 -24.91 -4.99 -11.30
N GLU A 18 -24.75 -6.24 -11.75
CA GLU A 18 -25.64 -7.37 -11.42
C GLU A 18 -25.69 -7.64 -9.92
N THR A 19 -24.56 -7.51 -9.22
CA THR A 19 -24.44 -7.78 -7.77
C THR A 19 -25.39 -6.92 -6.93
N ILE A 20 -25.64 -5.68 -7.33
CA ILE A 20 -26.50 -4.74 -6.59
C ILE A 20 -27.84 -4.47 -7.29
N ALA A 21 -28.12 -5.13 -8.43
CA ALA A 21 -29.30 -4.84 -9.26
C ALA A 21 -30.64 -5.12 -8.54
N GLY A 22 -30.64 -6.06 -7.58
CA GLY A 22 -31.82 -6.39 -6.78
C GLY A 22 -32.12 -5.42 -5.63
N LEU A 23 -31.25 -4.45 -5.35
CA LEU A 23 -31.49 -3.46 -4.30
C LEU A 23 -32.44 -2.37 -4.77
N ALA A 24 -33.41 -2.02 -3.92
CA ALA A 24 -34.27 -0.86 -4.14
C ALA A 24 -33.45 0.44 -4.01
N LEU A 25 -33.77 1.46 -4.81
CA LEU A 25 -33.10 2.76 -4.78
C LEU A 25 -33.56 3.61 -3.57
N THR A 26 -33.09 3.24 -2.39
CA THR A 26 -33.37 3.90 -1.11
C THR A 26 -32.07 4.21 -0.37
N ASP A 27 -32.05 5.30 0.40
CA ASP A 27 -30.83 5.83 1.04
C ASP A 27 -30.18 4.80 1.99
N ALA A 28 -31.01 3.93 2.59
CA ALA A 28 -30.57 2.84 3.44
C ALA A 28 -29.78 1.74 2.69
N ASN A 29 -29.94 1.62 1.37
CA ASN A 29 -29.35 0.53 0.58
C ASN A 29 -27.98 0.87 -0.01
N TYR A 30 -27.54 2.13 0.03
CA TYR A 30 -26.22 2.51 -0.49
C TYR A 30 -25.10 1.77 0.26
N SER A 31 -25.11 1.79 1.60
CA SER A 31 -24.11 1.08 2.40
C SER A 31 -24.12 -0.43 2.11
N THR A 32 -25.31 -1.04 2.03
CA THR A 32 -25.46 -2.47 1.67
C THR A 32 -24.93 -2.77 0.26
N ALA A 33 -25.12 -1.86 -0.70
CA ALA A 33 -24.58 -2.00 -2.05
C ALA A 33 -23.05 -1.98 -2.03
N VAL A 34 -22.44 -1.03 -1.30
CA VAL A 34 -21.00 -0.95 -1.10
C VAL A 34 -20.48 -2.24 -0.45
N ASP A 35 -21.12 -2.71 0.63
CA ASP A 35 -20.73 -3.94 1.32
C ASP A 35 -20.75 -5.17 0.40
N PHE A 36 -21.77 -5.31 -0.46
CA PHE A 36 -21.82 -6.42 -1.42
C PHE A 36 -20.73 -6.34 -2.48
N LEU A 37 -20.41 -5.13 -2.95
CA LEU A 37 -19.35 -4.92 -3.93
C LEU A 37 -17.98 -5.21 -3.30
N GLU A 38 -17.72 -4.69 -2.11
CA GLU A 38 -16.49 -4.95 -1.36
C GLU A 38 -16.35 -6.45 -1.10
N LYS A 39 -17.35 -7.11 -0.54
CA LYS A 39 -17.29 -8.54 -0.23
C LYS A 39 -17.03 -9.43 -1.45
N ARG A 40 -17.51 -9.03 -2.64
CA ARG A 40 -17.41 -9.85 -3.86
C ARG A 40 -16.19 -9.53 -4.71
N PHE A 41 -15.73 -8.29 -4.73
CA PHE A 41 -14.69 -7.83 -5.66
C PHE A 41 -13.41 -7.35 -4.96
N VAL A 42 -13.49 -6.99 -3.67
CA VAL A 42 -12.31 -6.62 -2.87
C VAL A 42 -11.80 -7.88 -2.17
N SER A 43 -10.59 -8.31 -2.52
CA SER A 43 -9.84 -9.31 -1.77
C SER A 43 -8.68 -8.63 -1.07
N LYS A 44 -8.67 -8.68 0.26
CA LYS A 44 -7.57 -8.14 1.07
C LYS A 44 -6.25 -8.83 0.73
N GLU A 45 -6.30 -10.12 0.43
CA GLU A 45 -5.15 -10.93 0.03
C GLU A 45 -4.57 -10.44 -1.30
N SER A 46 -5.42 -10.20 -2.29
CA SER A 46 -5.01 -9.66 -3.60
C SER A 46 -4.40 -8.26 -3.48
N ILE A 47 -5.03 -7.38 -2.70
CA ILE A 47 -4.51 -6.03 -2.47
C ILE A 47 -3.18 -6.07 -1.71
N THR A 48 -3.07 -6.93 -0.70
CA THR A 48 -1.83 -7.16 0.05
C THR A 48 -0.73 -7.65 -0.88
N ALA A 49 -1.01 -8.66 -1.73
CA ALA A 49 -0.06 -9.18 -2.70
C ALA A 49 0.40 -8.10 -3.68
N ALA A 50 -0.52 -7.28 -4.21
CA ALA A 50 -0.17 -6.17 -5.10
C ALA A 50 0.76 -5.15 -4.42
N HIS A 51 0.53 -4.79 -3.17
CA HIS A 51 1.43 -3.93 -2.41
C HIS A 51 2.79 -4.59 -2.14
N MET A 52 2.81 -5.89 -1.82
CA MET A 52 4.07 -6.63 -1.66
C MET A 52 4.86 -6.70 -2.97
N ASP A 53 4.19 -6.93 -4.11
CA ASP A 53 4.81 -6.89 -5.43
C ASP A 53 5.44 -5.54 -5.74
N VAL A 54 4.78 -4.45 -5.35
CA VAL A 54 5.35 -3.10 -5.45
C VAL A 54 6.65 -2.98 -4.65
N LEU A 55 6.70 -3.47 -3.40
CA LEU A 55 7.92 -3.44 -2.59
C LEU A 55 9.04 -4.32 -3.17
N MET A 56 8.69 -5.50 -3.69
CA MET A 56 9.66 -6.42 -4.28
C MET A 56 10.23 -5.91 -5.62
N SER A 57 9.43 -5.16 -6.37
CA SER A 57 9.77 -4.60 -7.69
C SER A 57 10.39 -3.19 -7.65
N LEU A 58 10.67 -2.64 -6.47
CA LEU A 58 11.34 -1.35 -6.36
C LEU A 58 12.67 -1.34 -7.12
N ASP A 59 12.90 -0.32 -7.93
CA ASP A 59 14.15 -0.15 -8.66
C ASP A 59 15.27 0.29 -7.71
N ALA A 60 16.48 -0.20 -7.97
CA ALA A 60 17.65 0.29 -7.26
C ALA A 60 18.03 1.68 -7.78
N VAL A 61 18.27 2.60 -6.86
CA VAL A 61 18.76 3.95 -7.18
C VAL A 61 20.28 3.92 -7.12
N SER A 62 20.92 4.21 -8.26
CA SER A 62 22.38 4.16 -8.43
C SER A 62 23.06 5.53 -8.32
N SER A 63 22.30 6.63 -8.32
CA SER A 63 22.81 7.99 -8.44
C SER A 63 22.52 8.84 -7.20
N GLU A 64 23.28 9.91 -7.06
CA GLU A 64 23.08 10.99 -6.08
C GLU A 64 21.85 11.87 -6.43
N HIS A 65 21.02 11.45 -7.38
CA HIS A 65 19.84 12.21 -7.78
C HIS A 65 18.77 12.14 -6.70
N ILE A 66 18.72 13.21 -5.91
CA ILE A 66 17.77 13.44 -4.80
C ILE A 66 16.32 13.12 -5.21
N PHE A 67 15.94 13.41 -6.45
CA PHE A 67 14.60 13.14 -6.95
C PHE A 67 14.25 11.64 -6.97
N GLU A 68 15.15 10.79 -7.47
CA GLU A 68 14.92 9.33 -7.53
C GLU A 68 14.91 8.71 -6.13
N LEU A 69 15.78 9.19 -5.24
CA LEU A 69 15.78 8.77 -3.84
C LEU A 69 14.47 9.15 -3.14
N ARG A 70 13.97 10.37 -3.37
CA ARG A 70 12.71 10.82 -2.80
C ARG A 70 11.53 10.02 -3.34
N ARG A 71 11.52 9.72 -4.64
CA ARG A 71 10.49 8.88 -5.26
C ARG A 71 10.51 7.46 -4.70
N LEU A 72 11.70 6.87 -4.49
CA LEU A 72 11.86 5.58 -3.84
C LEU A 72 11.32 5.60 -2.41
N TYR A 73 11.66 6.63 -1.63
CA TYR A 73 11.13 6.84 -0.28
C TYR A 73 9.61 6.94 -0.30
N ASP A 74 9.04 7.88 -1.05
CA ASP A 74 7.61 8.20 -1.04
C ASP A 74 6.79 6.96 -1.44
N LYS A 75 7.25 6.21 -2.44
CA LYS A 75 6.59 4.99 -2.89
C LYS A 75 6.66 3.87 -1.84
N THR A 76 7.79 3.73 -1.16
CA THR A 76 7.96 2.73 -0.10
C THR A 76 7.10 3.07 1.11
N GLU A 77 7.18 4.31 1.59
CA GLU A 77 6.41 4.82 2.73
C GLU A 77 4.89 4.70 2.48
N PHE A 78 4.43 5.09 1.28
CA PHE A 78 3.04 4.93 0.87
C PHE A 78 2.59 3.48 0.93
N THR A 79 3.40 2.56 0.42
CA THR A 79 3.05 1.14 0.34
C THR A 79 3.03 0.50 1.73
N ILE A 80 3.97 0.84 2.60
CA ILE A 80 4.00 0.37 4.01
C ILE A 80 2.78 0.86 4.78
N ARG A 81 2.41 2.13 4.61
CA ARG A 81 1.19 2.69 5.22
C ARG A 81 -0.07 1.97 4.72
N SER A 82 -0.13 1.64 3.44
CA SER A 82 -1.27 0.93 2.83
C SER A 82 -1.40 -0.49 3.37
N LEU A 83 -0.29 -1.22 3.50
CA LEU A 83 -0.23 -2.54 4.14
C LEU A 83 -0.67 -2.47 5.61
N SER A 84 -0.19 -1.46 6.35
CA SER A 84 -0.57 -1.25 7.75
C SER A 84 -2.07 -0.99 7.91
N ALA A 85 -2.68 -0.22 7.01
CA ALA A 85 -4.13 0.03 7.00
C ALA A 85 -4.96 -1.24 6.71
N LEU A 86 -4.36 -2.23 6.03
CA LEU A 86 -4.95 -3.56 5.80
C LEU A 86 -4.74 -4.52 6.99
N GLY A 87 -4.01 -4.09 8.02
CA GLY A 87 -3.67 -4.90 9.19
C GLY A 87 -2.45 -5.79 8.98
N VAL A 88 -1.62 -5.52 7.97
CA VAL A 88 -0.37 -6.26 7.71
C VAL A 88 0.80 -5.52 8.37
N PRO A 89 1.38 -6.07 9.45
CA PRO A 89 2.43 -5.39 10.19
C PRO A 89 3.78 -5.57 9.50
N VAL A 90 4.15 -4.58 8.68
CA VAL A 90 5.37 -4.60 7.87
C VAL A 90 6.64 -4.77 8.71
N ASP A 91 6.70 -4.23 9.92
CA ASP A 91 7.88 -4.34 10.79
C ASP A 91 7.90 -5.62 11.66
N SER A 92 6.75 -6.26 11.89
CA SER A 92 6.67 -7.50 12.68
C SER A 92 7.02 -8.74 11.85
N ASP A 93 6.67 -8.73 10.56
CA ASP A 93 7.03 -9.76 9.59
C ASP A 93 8.24 -9.34 8.71
N GLY A 94 8.83 -8.17 9.01
CA GLY A 94 9.70 -7.37 8.15
C GLY A 94 11.17 -7.76 8.05
N ALA A 95 11.57 -8.92 8.60
CA ALA A 95 12.97 -9.36 8.58
C ALA A 95 13.58 -9.38 7.17
N LEU A 96 12.75 -9.55 6.14
CA LEU A 96 13.16 -9.54 4.73
C LEU A 96 13.10 -8.17 4.07
N LEU A 97 12.17 -7.30 4.47
CA LEU A 97 11.93 -6.03 3.77
C LEU A 97 13.04 -5.02 3.99
N ALA A 98 13.50 -4.86 5.24
CA ALA A 98 14.62 -3.98 5.57
C ALA A 98 15.89 -4.30 4.74
N PRO A 99 16.42 -5.53 4.72
CA PRO A 99 17.60 -5.84 3.90
C PRO A 99 17.33 -5.76 2.39
N MET A 100 16.11 -6.02 1.92
CA MET A 100 15.75 -5.83 0.51
C MET A 100 15.77 -4.36 0.10
N PHE A 101 15.18 -3.49 0.91
CA PHE A 101 15.13 -2.05 0.68
C PHE A 101 16.53 -1.43 0.69
N ILE A 102 17.37 -1.80 1.67
CA ILE A 102 18.75 -1.31 1.77
C ILE A 102 19.55 -1.62 0.50
N LYS A 103 19.32 -2.78 -0.14
CA LYS A 103 19.96 -3.11 -1.44
C LYS A 103 19.52 -2.20 -2.60
N LYS A 104 18.42 -1.46 -2.46
CA LYS A 104 17.95 -0.48 -3.45
C LYS A 104 18.59 0.90 -3.30
N LEU A 105 19.30 1.17 -2.21
CA LEU A 105 19.95 2.46 -1.96
C LEU A 105 21.38 2.50 -2.50
N PRO A 106 21.96 3.68 -2.79
CA PRO A 106 23.40 3.86 -3.03
C PRO A 106 24.26 3.43 -1.82
N SER A 107 25.50 2.98 -2.05
CA SER A 107 26.41 2.47 -1.01
C SER A 107 26.61 3.43 0.15
N GLU A 108 26.77 4.72 -0.14
CA GLU A 108 27.00 5.76 0.89
C GLU A 108 25.83 5.89 1.86
N LEU A 109 24.60 5.81 1.36
CA LEU A 109 23.40 5.86 2.19
C LEU A 109 23.25 4.59 3.03
N ARG A 110 23.59 3.41 2.47
CA ARG A 110 23.61 2.15 3.24
C ARG A 110 24.55 2.26 4.43
N LEU A 111 25.76 2.80 4.22
CA LEU A 111 26.75 3.00 5.27
C LEU A 111 26.32 4.08 6.28
N ALA A 112 25.67 5.14 5.83
CA ALA A 112 25.13 6.17 6.72
C ALA A 112 24.02 5.61 7.63
N ILE A 113 23.10 4.82 7.07
CA ILE A 113 22.02 4.16 7.84
C ILE A 113 22.60 3.16 8.82
N ALA A 114 23.53 2.29 8.39
CA ALA A 114 24.17 1.30 9.26
C ALA A 114 24.95 1.91 10.45
N ARG A 115 25.36 3.18 10.35
CA ARG A 115 25.98 3.91 11.47
C ARG A 115 24.97 4.57 12.40
N LYS A 116 23.79 4.94 11.89
CA LYS A 116 22.73 5.66 12.63
C LYS A 116 21.68 4.74 13.25
N VAL A 117 21.51 3.53 12.72
CA VAL A 117 20.51 2.55 13.16
C VAL A 117 21.21 1.36 13.84
N SER A 118 20.79 1.04 15.06
CA SER A 118 21.30 -0.10 15.82
C SER A 118 20.81 -1.42 15.22
N ALA A 119 21.44 -2.54 15.58
CA ALA A 119 20.96 -3.86 15.16
C ALA A 119 19.58 -4.19 15.74
N ASP A 120 19.31 -3.75 16.97
CA ASP A 120 18.04 -4.01 17.68
C ASP A 120 16.86 -3.20 17.08
N ASP A 121 17.16 -2.07 16.41
CA ASP A 121 16.16 -1.19 15.77
C ASP A 121 16.13 -1.34 14.23
N TRP A 122 16.69 -2.41 13.68
CA TRP A 122 16.82 -2.60 12.23
C TRP A 122 15.47 -3.00 11.58
N ASN A 123 14.60 -2.02 11.39
CA ASN A 123 13.29 -2.18 10.76
C ASN A 123 13.00 -1.07 9.72
N MET A 124 11.94 -1.23 8.94
CA MET A 124 11.64 -0.31 7.83
C MET A 124 11.28 1.08 8.32
N THR A 125 10.50 1.18 9.39
CA THR A 125 10.13 2.47 9.99
C THR A 125 11.37 3.26 10.36
N ARG A 126 12.31 2.65 11.10
CA ARG A 126 13.53 3.33 11.54
C ARG A 126 14.46 3.69 10.40
N ILE A 127 14.59 2.81 9.40
CA ILE A 127 15.40 3.05 8.20
C ILE A 127 14.86 4.24 7.41
N LEU A 128 13.54 4.34 7.22
CA LEU A 128 12.90 5.43 6.49
C LEU A 128 13.04 6.77 7.23
N GLU A 129 12.87 6.80 8.56
CA GLU A 129 13.11 8.00 9.38
C GLU A 129 14.51 8.57 9.17
N VAL A 130 15.53 7.70 9.16
CA VAL A 130 16.93 8.11 9.00
C VAL A 130 17.25 8.57 7.58
N LEU A 131 16.55 8.03 6.57
CA LEU A 131 16.82 8.34 5.16
C LEU A 131 16.44 9.79 4.80
N LEU A 132 15.50 10.41 5.51
CA LEU A 132 15.08 11.80 5.31
C LEU A 132 15.59 12.79 6.38
N ALA A 133 16.39 12.33 7.34
CA ALA A 133 16.96 13.13 8.43
C ALA A 133 18.42 13.53 8.18
#